data_AF-A0AAT9SH03-F1
#
_entry.id   AF-A0AAT9SH03-F1
#
_cell.length_a   1.000
_cell.length_b   1.000
_cell.length_c   1.000
_cell.angle_alpha   90.00
_cell.angle_beta   90.00
_cell.angle_gamma   90.00
#
_symmetry.space_group_name_H-M   'P 1'
#
loop_
_entity.id
_entity.type
_entity.pdbx_description
1 polymer ?
#
loop_
_entity_poly.entity_id
_entity_poly.type
_entity_poly.pdbx_seq_one_letter_code
_entity_poly.pdbx_strand_id
1 'polypeptide(L)'
;MSSVDRLHQQTVHTLYADHHRWLCGWLRKRLDCVDHASDMAQDTFMRVLTQRKAPELREPRAYLSTIARSLMIDMFRRRTVEQPLMGQFSVSGNKTLRLQPKTLQGPND
;
A
#
# COMPACT_ATOMS: atom_id res chain seq x y z
N MET A 1 -24.12 -0.45 16.57
CA MET A 1 -23.05 0.23 15.82
C MET A 1 -22.89 1.63 16.39
N SER A 2 -21.70 1.96 16.92
CA SER A 2 -21.43 3.24 17.63
C SER A 2 -21.43 4.43 16.66
N SER A 3 -21.91 5.60 17.11
CA SER A 3 -21.87 6.86 16.35
C SER A 3 -20.45 7.20 15.85
N VAL A 4 -19.43 6.85 16.64
CA VAL A 4 -18.01 7.04 16.34
C VAL A 4 -17.54 6.23 15.13
N ASP A 5 -18.11 5.04 14.92
CA ASP A 5 -17.77 4.19 13.77
C ASP A 5 -18.29 4.81 12.46
N ARG A 6 -19.46 5.45 12.52
CA ARG A 6 -20.07 6.10 11.36
C ARG A 6 -19.32 7.38 10.95
N LEU A 7 -18.82 8.15 11.92
CA LEU A 7 -17.95 9.31 11.67
C LEU A 7 -16.62 8.87 11.03
N HIS A 8 -16.04 7.78 11.54
CA HIS A 8 -14.83 7.20 10.94
C HIS A 8 -15.07 6.75 9.49
N GLN A 9 -16.19 6.07 9.21
CA GLN A 9 -16.56 5.68 7.85
C GLN A 9 -16.74 6.89 6.91
N GLN A 10 -17.39 7.96 7.38
CA GLN A 10 -17.56 9.19 6.60
C GLN A 10 -16.22 9.86 6.29
N THR A 11 -15.34 10.00 7.29
CA THR A 11 -14.00 10.57 7.08
C THR A 11 -13.18 9.74 6.10
N VAL A 12 -13.23 8.41 6.19
CA VAL A 12 -12.54 7.54 5.23
C VAL A 12 -13.16 7.64 3.84
N HIS A 13 -14.47 7.80 3.73
CA HIS A 13 -15.14 7.99 2.44
C HIS A 13 -14.69 9.29 1.75
N THR A 14 -14.58 10.40 2.48
CA THR A 14 -14.04 11.66 1.96
C THR A 14 -12.58 11.50 1.55
N LEU A 15 -11.76 10.87 2.39
CA LEU A 15 -10.36 10.57 2.07
C LEU A 15 -10.23 9.71 0.81
N TYR A 16 -11.13 8.73 0.64
CA TYR A 16 -11.19 7.88 -0.54
C TYR A 16 -11.50 8.72 -1.79
N ALA A 17 -12.57 9.53 -1.77
CA ALA A 17 -12.95 10.35 -2.91
C ALA A 17 -11.82 11.32 -3.32
N ASP A 18 -11.16 11.94 -2.36
CA ASP A 18 -10.12 12.96 -2.61
C ASP A 18 -8.77 12.35 -3.05
N HIS A 19 -8.41 11.18 -2.52
CA HIS A 19 -7.06 10.63 -2.68
C HIS A 19 -6.98 9.35 -3.52
N HIS A 20 -8.11 8.72 -3.86
CA HIS A 20 -8.12 7.49 -4.66
C HIS A 20 -7.49 7.69 -6.04
N ARG A 21 -7.86 8.76 -6.76
CA ARG A 21 -7.31 9.03 -8.10
C ARG A 21 -5.80 9.28 -8.06
N TRP A 22 -5.34 10.01 -7.06
CA TRP A 22 -3.92 10.26 -6.83
C TRP A 22 -3.18 8.96 -6.51
N LEU A 23 -3.70 8.14 -5.59
CA LEU A 23 -3.09 6.89 -5.17
C LEU A 23 -3.02 5.88 -6.32
N CYS A 24 -4.09 5.76 -7.11
CA CYS A 24 -4.11 4.93 -8.31
C CYS A 24 -3.07 5.40 -9.34
N GLY A 25 -2.95 6.71 -9.58
CA GLY A 25 -1.90 7.25 -10.46
C GLY A 25 -0.49 7.00 -9.94
N TRP A 26 -0.29 7.12 -8.62
CA TRP A 26 0.99 6.83 -7.98
C TRP A 26 1.35 5.34 -8.03
N LEU A 27 0.37 4.46 -7.81
CA LEU A 27 0.54 3.00 -7.90
C LEU A 27 0.83 2.57 -9.33
N ARG A 28 0.11 3.11 -10.34
CA ARG A 28 0.37 2.83 -11.77
C ARG A 28 1.77 3.25 -12.23
N LYS A 29 2.38 4.27 -11.60
CA LYS A 29 3.79 4.64 -11.90
C LYS A 29 4.81 3.68 -11.29
N ARG A 30 4.40 2.85 -10.31
CA ARG A 30 5.28 1.94 -9.56
C ARG A 30 5.00 0.47 -9.87
N LEU A 31 3.78 0.16 -10.30
CA LEU A 31 3.31 -1.13 -10.75
C LEU A 31 3.06 -1.02 -12.26
N ASP A 32 3.69 -1.89 -13.03
CA ASP A 32 3.52 -1.94 -14.49
C ASP A 32 2.12 -2.45 -14.91
N CYS A 33 1.29 -2.86 -13.94
CA CYS A 33 -0.03 -3.43 -14.17
C CYS A 33 -1.13 -2.58 -13.50
N VAL A 34 -2.12 -2.18 -14.30
CA VAL A 34 -3.24 -1.34 -13.88
C VAL A 34 -4.19 -2.07 -12.94
N ASP A 35 -4.45 -3.36 -13.17
CA ASP A 35 -5.33 -4.17 -12.32
C ASP A 35 -4.78 -4.29 -10.90
N HIS A 36 -3.47 -4.59 -10.79
CA HIS A 36 -2.79 -4.67 -9.51
C HIS A 36 -2.78 -3.33 -8.76
N ALA A 37 -2.74 -2.21 -9.48
CA ALA A 37 -2.81 -0.88 -8.86
C ALA A 37 -4.19 -0.60 -8.25
N SER A 38 -5.27 -1.06 -8.87
CA SER A 38 -6.63 -0.92 -8.34
C SER A 38 -6.82 -1.77 -7.08
N ASP A 39 -6.41 -3.03 -7.13
CA ASP A 39 -6.48 -3.95 -5.98
C ASP A 39 -5.68 -3.41 -4.79
N MET A 40 -4.45 -2.94 -5.05
CA MET A 40 -3.61 -2.35 -4.02
C MET A 40 -4.16 -1.06 -3.43
N ALA A 41 -4.83 -0.23 -4.23
CA ALA A 41 -5.50 0.95 -3.73
C ALA A 41 -6.63 0.53 -2.76
N GLN A 42 -7.44 -0.45 -3.15
CA GLN A 42 -8.52 -0.96 -2.32
C GLN A 42 -8.00 -1.57 -1.01
N ASP A 43 -6.96 -2.40 -1.06
CA ASP A 43 -6.31 -2.97 0.13
C ASP A 43 -5.78 -1.90 1.08
N THR A 44 -5.23 -0.81 0.52
CA THR A 44 -4.75 0.34 1.29
C THR A 44 -5.91 0.98 2.07
N PHE A 45 -7.03 1.25 1.41
CA PHE A 45 -8.20 1.85 2.07
C PHE A 45 -8.87 0.91 3.08
N MET A 46 -8.93 -0.41 2.81
CA MET A 46 -9.40 -1.39 3.78
C MET A 46 -8.54 -1.39 5.06
N ARG A 47 -7.22 -1.19 4.93
CA ARG A 47 -6.33 -1.09 6.09
C ARG A 47 -6.54 0.21 6.87
N VAL A 48 -6.83 1.31 6.18
CA VAL A 48 -7.21 2.59 6.83
C VAL A 48 -8.53 2.47 7.59
N LEU A 49 -9.52 1.78 7.01
CA LEU A 49 -10.81 1.51 7.65
C LEU A 49 -10.64 0.70 8.95
N THR A 50 -9.82 -0.36 8.91
CA THR A 50 -9.58 -1.23 10.08
C THR A 50 -8.74 -0.56 11.16
N GLN A 51 -7.80 0.31 10.81
CA GLN A 51 -6.92 0.97 11.78
C GLN A 51 -7.57 2.12 12.55
N ARG A 52 -8.73 2.65 12.12
CA ARG A 52 -9.45 3.75 12.80
C ARG A 52 -8.64 5.02 13.10
N LYS A 53 -7.48 5.19 12.44
CA LYS A 53 -6.58 6.33 12.60
C LYS A 53 -6.83 7.47 11.61
N ALA A 54 -7.72 7.25 10.63
CA ALA A 54 -8.06 8.21 9.59
C ALA A 54 -8.43 9.62 10.10
N PRO A 55 -9.23 9.79 11.17
CA PRO A 55 -9.63 11.14 11.62
C PRO A 55 -8.50 11.94 12.30
N GLU A 56 -7.36 11.32 12.65
CA GLU A 56 -6.23 11.97 13.31
C GLU A 56 -5.03 12.21 12.37
N LEU A 57 -5.17 11.90 11.08
CA LEU A 57 -4.07 12.01 10.11
C LEU A 57 -3.83 13.48 9.74
N ARG A 58 -2.68 14.01 10.16
CA ARG A 58 -2.19 15.32 9.70
C ARG A 58 -1.77 15.31 8.22
N GLU A 59 -1.25 14.18 7.73
CA GLU A 59 -0.75 14.02 6.36
C GLU A 59 -1.36 12.76 5.71
N PRO A 60 -2.60 12.83 5.20
CA PRO A 60 -3.29 11.67 4.64
C PRO A 60 -2.54 11.03 3.47
N ARG A 61 -1.91 11.83 2.60
CA ARG A 61 -1.12 11.34 1.45
C ARG A 61 0.13 10.54 1.88
N ALA A 62 0.86 11.04 2.88
CA ALA A 62 2.05 10.37 3.41
C ALA A 62 1.68 9.03 4.06
N TYR A 63 0.56 9.00 4.77
CA TYR A 63 0.04 7.79 5.40
C TYR A 63 -0.40 6.74 4.36
N LEU A 64 -1.21 7.14 3.38
CA LEU A 64 -1.68 6.27 2.29
C LEU A 64 -0.51 5.67 1.50
N SER A 65 0.47 6.49 1.12
CA SER A 65 1.64 6.01 0.39
C SER A 65 2.52 5.07 1.23
N THR A 66 2.55 5.25 2.56
CA THR A 66 3.28 4.35 3.47
C THR A 66 2.62 2.99 3.54
N ILE A 67 1.29 2.92 3.73
CA ILE A 67 0.54 1.66 3.72
C ILE A 67 0.70 0.97 2.36
N ALA A 68 0.48 1.69 1.26
CA ALA A 68 0.62 1.15 -0.07
C ALA A 68 2.05 0.63 -0.34
N ARG A 69 3.08 1.31 0.17
CA ARG A 69 4.47 0.84 0.08
C ARG A 69 4.69 -0.46 0.86
N SER A 70 4.17 -0.56 2.09
CA SER A 70 4.27 -1.78 2.89
C SER A 70 3.57 -2.95 2.23
N LEU A 71 2.39 -2.73 1.63
CA LEU A 71 1.68 -3.74 0.86
C LEU A 71 2.45 -4.18 -0.38
N MET A 72 3.08 -3.25 -1.11
CA MET A 72 3.90 -3.57 -2.28
C MET A 72 5.07 -4.47 -1.85
N ILE A 73 5.78 -4.10 -0.78
CA ILE A 73 6.90 -4.89 -0.26
C ILE A 73 6.44 -6.29 0.14
N ASP A 74 5.30 -6.43 0.83
CA ASP A 74 4.75 -7.74 1.21
C ASP A 74 4.37 -8.57 -0.03
N MET A 75 3.74 -7.96 -1.05
CA MET A 75 3.42 -8.62 -2.31
C MET A 75 4.69 -9.08 -3.05
N PHE A 76 5.71 -8.22 -3.19
CA PHE A 76 6.98 -8.59 -3.82
C PHE A 76 7.66 -9.72 -3.06
N ARG A 77 7.64 -9.66 -1.72
CA ARG A 77 8.18 -10.72 -0.84
C ARG A 77 7.43 -12.03 -1.02
N ARG A 78 6.09 -12.02 -1.13
CA ARG A 78 5.30 -13.24 -1.38
C ARG A 78 5.57 -13.82 -2.76
N ARG A 79 5.64 -12.98 -3.82
CA ARG A 79 5.99 -13.44 -5.17
C ARG A 79 7.39 -14.05 -5.28
N THR A 80 8.34 -13.64 -4.43
CA THR A 80 9.66 -14.29 -4.38
C THR A 80 9.66 -15.61 -3.61
N VAL A 81 8.64 -15.86 -2.79
CA VAL A 81 8.51 -17.06 -1.95
C VAL A 81 7.69 -18.16 -2.65
N GLU A 82 7.00 -17.86 -3.76
CA GLU A 82 6.37 -18.87 -4.63
C GLU A 82 7.35 -19.43 -5.68
N GLN A 83 8.61 -19.65 -5.28
CA GLN A 83 9.38 -20.75 -5.86
C GLN A 83 8.72 -22.02 -5.29
N PRO A 84 8.15 -22.90 -6.13
CA PRO A 84 7.44 -24.06 -5.64
C PRO A 84 8.43 -24.89 -4.81
N LEU A 85 8.06 -25.20 -3.57
CA LEU A 85 8.68 -26.29 -2.83
C LEU A 85 8.26 -27.61 -3.50
N MET A 86 8.74 -27.81 -4.72
CA MET A 86 8.76 -29.08 -5.41
C MET A 86 10.20 -29.36 -5.78
N GLY A 87 10.89 -29.80 -4.73
CA GLY A 87 11.99 -30.72 -4.89
C GLY A 87 13.39 -30.11 -4.98
N GLN A 88 14.22 -30.65 -4.11
CA GLN A 88 15.58 -31.09 -4.42
C GLN A 88 16.66 -30.00 -4.51
N PHE A 89 17.33 -29.81 -3.38
CA PHE A 89 18.75 -29.51 -3.20
C PHE A 89 19.39 -28.32 -3.95
N SER A 90 20.00 -27.49 -3.09
CA SER A 90 21.36 -26.93 -3.24
C SER A 90 21.54 -25.51 -3.76
N VAL A 91 22.36 -24.81 -2.96
CA VAL A 91 23.37 -23.80 -3.30
C VAL A 91 22.92 -22.34 -3.42
N SER A 92 23.30 -21.62 -2.36
CA SER A 92 24.14 -20.41 -2.37
C SER A 92 23.79 -19.26 -3.32
N GLY A 93 23.48 -18.10 -2.74
CA GLY A 93 23.45 -16.86 -3.51
C GLY A 93 22.79 -15.69 -2.79
N ASN A 94 23.50 -15.15 -1.81
CA ASN A 94 23.21 -13.89 -1.12
C ASN A 94 22.80 -12.77 -2.11
N LYS A 95 21.56 -12.27 -2.02
CA LYS A 95 21.12 -11.03 -2.67
C LYS A 95 20.18 -10.28 -1.73
N THR A 96 20.77 -9.62 -0.75
CA THR A 96 20.12 -8.55 0.02
C THR A 96 19.64 -7.47 -0.96
N LEU A 97 18.37 -7.53 -1.36
CA LEU A 97 17.70 -6.45 -2.06
C LEU A 97 17.51 -5.31 -1.06
N ARG A 98 18.57 -4.52 -0.84
CA ARG A 98 18.48 -3.19 -0.22
C ARG A 98 17.67 -2.31 -1.17
N LEU A 99 16.35 -2.26 -0.95
CA LEU A 99 15.53 -1.17 -1.42
C LEU A 99 16.04 0.09 -0.70
N GLN A 100 16.93 0.82 -1.37
CA GLN A 100 17.29 2.18 -0.99
C GLN A 100 15.98 2.96 -0.77
N PRO A 101 15.76 3.58 0.41
CA PRO A 101 14.69 4.54 0.56
C PRO A 101 15.09 5.76 -0.27
N LYS A 102 14.83 5.72 -1.59
CA LYS A 102 14.79 6.95 -2.37
C LYS A 102 13.79 7.84 -1.65
N THR A 103 14.31 8.95 -1.15
CA THR A 103 13.63 10.12 -0.62
C THR A 103 12.59 10.55 -1.67
N LEU A 104 11.44 9.90 -1.66
CA LEU A 104 10.27 10.32 -2.41
C LEU A 104 9.44 11.12 -1.42
N GLN A 105 9.95 12.31 -1.13
CA GLN A 105 9.08 13.48 -1.06
C GLN A 105 8.31 13.43 -2.38
N GLY A 106 7.05 12.96 -2.34
CA GLY A 106 6.16 13.15 -3.49
C GLY A 106 6.12 14.65 -3.81
N PRO A 107 5.94 15.04 -5.08
CA PRO A 107 5.82 16.46 -5.40
C PRO A 107 4.68 17.01 -4.53
N ASN A 108 5.05 17.95 -3.66
CA ASN A 108 4.12 18.79 -2.95
C ASN A 108 3.42 19.63 -4.04
N ASP A 109 2.23 19.20 -4.42
CA ASP A 109 1.19 20.06 -4.98
C ASP A 109 0.05 20.11 -3.97
#